data_AF-N8WZQ1-F1
#
_entry.id   AF-N8WZQ1-F1
#
_cell.length_a   1.000
_cell.length_b   1.000
_cell.length_c   1.000
_cell.angle_alpha   90.00
_cell.angle_beta   90.00
_cell.angle_gamma   90.00
#
_symmetry.space_group_name_H-M   'P 1'
#
loop_
_entity.id
_entity.type
_entity.pdbx_description
1 polymer ?
#
loop_
_entity_poly.entity_id
_entity_poly.type
_entity_poly.pdbx_seq_one_letter_code
_entity_poly.pdbx_strand_id
1 'polypeptide(L)'
;MEMNAPITLELSIYALNEETGTQAIVKANLPIGQYPTPDTIRDVIKQAEDALPEGYALMNKSEFFNTYLQEQHGATETFATPGSPEFDDNYVQGSDE
;
A
#
# COMPACT_ATOMS: atom_id res chain seq x y z
N MET A 1 30.18 -10.57 17.06
CA MET A 1 29.04 -9.93 16.38
C MET A 1 27.85 -10.20 17.27
N GLU A 2 27.43 -9.21 18.05
CA GLU A 2 26.22 -9.34 18.87
C GLU A 2 25.03 -9.18 17.92
N MET A 3 24.28 -10.26 17.73
CA MET A 3 23.07 -10.22 16.93
C MET A 3 22.01 -9.53 17.78
N ASN A 4 21.86 -8.22 17.60
CA ASN A 4 20.73 -7.47 18.13
C ASN A 4 19.45 -8.20 17.71
N ALA A 5 18.50 -8.30 18.65
CA ALA A 5 17.26 -9.07 18.60
C ALA A 5 16.67 -9.31 17.18
N PRO A 6 16.01 -10.47 16.94
CA PRO A 6 15.50 -10.80 15.62
C PRO A 6 14.73 -9.62 15.00
N ILE A 7 15.13 -9.23 13.79
CA ILE A 7 14.51 -8.11 13.08
C ILE A 7 13.04 -8.45 12.83
N THR A 8 12.14 -7.66 13.41
CA THR A 8 10.70 -7.72 13.16
C THR A 8 10.35 -6.80 12.00
N LEU A 9 9.76 -7.36 10.96
CA LEU A 9 9.22 -6.59 9.83
C LEU A 9 7.70 -6.53 9.97
N GLU A 10 7.13 -5.33 9.86
CA GLU A 10 5.69 -5.08 9.88
C GLU A 10 5.25 -4.62 8.49
N LEU A 11 4.15 -5.20 7.99
CA LEU A 11 3.48 -4.78 6.78
C LEU A 11 2.26 -3.94 7.16
N SER A 12 2.31 -2.64 6.84
CA SER A 12 1.16 -1.73 6.97
C SER A 12 0.33 -1.77 5.71
N ILE A 13 -0.92 -2.19 5.83
CA ILE A 13 -1.88 -2.37 4.76
C ILE A 13 -2.98 -1.32 4.94
N TYR A 14 -3.16 -0.47 3.94
CA TYR A 14 -4.11 0.62 4.01
C TYR A 14 -5.45 0.21 3.40
N ALA A 15 -6.53 0.58 4.07
CA ALA A 15 -7.90 0.33 3.65
C ALA A 15 -8.72 1.61 3.72
N LEU A 16 -9.70 1.73 2.84
CA LEU A 16 -10.62 2.87 2.75
C LEU A 16 -12.04 2.36 2.84
N ASN A 17 -12.86 3.07 3.61
CA ASN A 17 -14.30 2.90 3.56
C ASN A 17 -14.88 3.97 2.62
N GLU A 18 -15.35 3.54 1.44
CA GLU A 18 -15.82 4.44 0.38
C GLU A 18 -17.08 5.23 0.78
N GLU A 19 -17.92 4.67 1.65
CA GLU A 19 -19.17 5.31 2.08
C GLU A 19 -18.93 6.46 3.07
N THR A 20 -17.90 6.33 3.91
CA THR A 20 -17.60 7.31 4.97
C THR A 20 -16.36 8.16 4.69
N GLY A 21 -15.54 7.76 3.73
CA GLY A 21 -14.23 8.35 3.47
C GLY A 21 -13.20 8.06 4.58
N THR A 22 -13.49 7.11 5.48
CA THR A 22 -12.62 6.81 6.63
C THR A 22 -11.50 5.86 6.22
N GLN A 23 -10.26 6.19 6.61
CA GLN A 23 -9.08 5.36 6.36
C GLN A 23 -8.80 4.44 7.56
N ALA A 24 -8.35 3.23 7.29
CA ALA A 24 -7.88 2.27 8.27
C ALA A 24 -6.51 1.70 7.87
N ILE A 25 -5.66 1.45 8.86
CA ILE A 25 -4.34 0.83 8.65
C ILE A 25 -4.32 -0.49 9.42
N VAL A 26 -4.22 -1.59 8.68
CA VAL A 26 -4.03 -2.94 9.22
C VAL A 26 -2.53 -3.23 9.29
N LYS A 27 -2.04 -3.56 10.47
CA LYS A 27 -0.64 -3.91 10.70
C LYS A 27 -0.51 -5.42 10.82
N ALA A 28 0.23 -6.02 9.91
CA ALA A 28 0.48 -7.46 9.92
C ALA A 28 1.98 -7.74 10.11
N ASN A 29 2.30 -8.61 11.07
CA ASN A 29 3.69 -9.01 11.31
C ASN A 29 4.13 -10.06 10.28
N LEU A 30 5.30 -9.84 9.68
CA LEU A 30 5.93 -10.85 8.83
C LEU A 30 6.63 -11.92 9.67
N PRO A 31 6.76 -13.15 9.15
CA PRO A 31 7.41 -14.23 9.87
C PRO A 31 8.87 -13.90 10.20
N ILE A 32 9.20 -14.09 11.48
CA ILE A 32 10.52 -13.77 12.02
C ILE A 32 11.54 -14.84 11.62
N GLY A 33 12.72 -14.41 11.18
CA GLY A 33 13.82 -15.33 10.85
C GLY A 33 13.64 -16.08 9.53
N GLN A 34 12.61 -15.73 8.74
CA GLN A 34 12.41 -16.22 7.38
C GLN A 34 12.39 -15.05 6.41
N TYR A 35 12.97 -15.26 5.22
CA TYR A 35 12.84 -14.30 4.15
C TYR A 35 11.39 -14.34 3.62
N PRO A 36 10.65 -13.22 3.60
CA PRO A 36 9.28 -13.21 3.10
C PRO A 36 9.27 -13.51 1.59
N THR A 37 8.53 -14.55 1.20
CA THR A 37 8.30 -14.85 -0.22
C THR A 37 7.09 -14.08 -0.73
N PRO A 38 6.94 -13.92 -2.06
CA PRO A 38 5.74 -13.33 -2.64
C PRO A 38 4.44 -13.99 -2.17
N ASP A 39 4.46 -15.31 -1.95
CA ASP A 39 3.29 -16.06 -1.48
C ASP A 39 2.97 -15.76 -0.02
N THR A 40 4.00 -15.67 0.85
CA THR A 40 3.81 -15.23 2.23
C THR A 40 3.20 -13.83 2.31
N ILE A 41 3.64 -12.91 1.45
CA ILE A 41 3.07 -11.56 1.40
C ILE A 41 1.60 -11.61 0.96
N ARG A 42 1.25 -12.40 -0.05
CA ARG A 42 -0.14 -12.57 -0.50
C ARG A 42 -1.02 -13.16 0.60
N ASP A 43 -0.54 -14.17 1.30
CA ASP A 43 -1.28 -14.80 2.40
C ASP A 43 -1.55 -13.80 3.54
N VAL A 44 -0.55 -12.99 3.87
CA VAL A 44 -0.68 -11.92 4.88
C VAL A 44 -1.66 -10.85 4.43
N ILE A 45 -1.61 -10.42 3.17
CA ILE A 45 -2.54 -9.43 2.61
C ILE A 45 -3.97 -9.98 2.63
N LYS A 46 -4.16 -11.24 2.24
CA LYS A 46 -5.48 -11.88 2.26
C LYS A 46 -6.05 -12.00 3.68
N GLN A 47 -5.22 -12.38 4.65
CA GLN A 47 -5.62 -12.39 6.05
C GLN A 47 -6.02 -11.00 6.56
N ALA A 48 -5.32 -9.96 6.11
CA ALA A 48 -5.68 -8.58 6.44
C ALA A 48 -7.00 -8.16 5.80
N GLU A 49 -7.22 -8.53 4.53
CA GLU A 49 -8.47 -8.29 3.80
C GLU A 49 -9.67 -8.97 4.48
N ASP A 50 -9.54 -10.25 4.83
CA ASP A 50 -10.58 -11.02 5.51
C ASP A 50 -10.89 -10.47 6.93
N ALA A 51 -9.94 -9.75 7.54
CA ALA A 51 -10.10 -9.14 8.86
C ALA A 51 -10.66 -7.71 8.82
N LEU A 52 -10.89 -7.15 7.62
CA LEU A 52 -11.46 -5.80 7.49
C LEU A 52 -12.93 -5.78 7.94
N PRO A 53 -13.37 -4.71 8.64
CA PRO A 53 -14.77 -4.51 8.93
C PRO A 53 -15.60 -4.34 7.64
N GLU A 54 -16.90 -4.65 7.70
CA GLU A 54 -17.80 -4.39 6.58
C GLU A 54 -17.72 -2.93 6.10
N GLY A 55 -17.70 -2.75 4.77
CA GLY A 55 -17.59 -1.45 4.12
C GLY A 55 -16.16 -0.93 3.95
N TYR A 56 -15.14 -1.60 4.50
CA TYR A 56 -13.74 -1.29 4.20
C TYR A 56 -13.22 -2.17 3.06
N ALA A 57 -12.54 -1.55 2.11
CA ALA A 57 -11.82 -2.22 1.04
C ALA A 57 -10.33 -1.87 1.11
N LEU A 58 -9.47 -2.80 0.69
CA LEU A 58 -8.05 -2.51 0.53
C LEU A 58 -7.86 -1.39 -0.51
N MET A 59 -7.02 -0.42 -0.17
CA MET A 59 -6.68 0.63 -1.12
C MET A 59 -5.96 0.04 -2.32
N ASN A 60 -6.36 0.48 -3.51
CA ASN A 60 -5.58 0.24 -4.71
C ASN A 60 -4.26 1.03 -4.66
N LYS A 61 -3.34 0.74 -5.58
CA LYS A 61 -2.00 1.35 -5.59
C LYS A 61 -2.05 2.88 -5.65
N SER A 62 -3.01 3.44 -6.38
CA SER A 62 -3.17 4.89 -6.57
C SER A 62 -3.70 5.56 -5.31
N GLU A 63 -4.74 4.99 -4.70
CA GLU A 63 -5.32 5.44 -3.43
C GLU A 63 -4.31 5.42 -2.30
N PHE A 64 -3.54 4.34 -2.20
CA PHE A 64 -2.47 4.21 -1.22
C PHE A 64 -1.43 5.31 -1.40
N PHE A 65 -0.94 5.52 -2.61
CA PHE A 65 0.13 6.48 -2.85
C PHE A 65 -0.32 7.93 -2.63
N ASN A 66 -1.53 8.27 -3.06
CA ASN A 66 -2.12 9.59 -2.78
C ASN A 66 -2.28 9.81 -1.27
N THR A 67 -2.78 8.81 -0.54
CA THR A 67 -2.92 8.87 0.92
C THR A 67 -1.57 9.02 1.60
N TYR A 68 -0.58 8.20 1.23
CA TYR A 68 0.76 8.23 1.79
C TYR A 68 1.45 9.58 1.56
N LEU A 69 1.34 10.14 0.35
CA LEU A 69 1.90 11.46 0.05
C LEU A 69 1.18 12.58 0.81
N GLN A 70 -0.14 12.49 0.97
CA GLN A 70 -0.90 13.43 1.77
C GLN A 70 -0.47 13.37 3.25
N GLU A 71 -0.29 12.18 3.83
CA GLU A 71 0.18 12.00 5.20
C GLU A 71 1.61 12.53 5.41
N GLN A 72 2.52 12.24 4.47
CA GLN A 72 3.95 12.60 4.61
C GLN A 72 4.25 14.07 4.27
N HIS A 73 3.52 14.66 3.33
CA HIS A 73 3.87 15.97 2.76
C HIS A 73 2.75 17.00 2.89
N GLY A 74 1.57 16.64 3.42
CA GLY A 74 0.43 17.55 3.50
C GLY A 74 -0.11 17.98 2.13
N ALA A 75 0.24 17.24 1.08
CA ALA A 75 -0.13 17.56 -0.29
C ALA A 75 -1.62 17.30 -0.50
N THR A 76 -2.33 18.28 -1.07
CA THR A 76 -3.76 18.18 -1.43
C THR A 76 -3.98 17.81 -2.90
N GLU A 77 -2.91 17.49 -3.61
CA GLU A 77 -2.90 17.23 -5.06
C GLU A 77 -2.98 15.72 -5.32
N THR A 78 -3.78 15.33 -6.31
CA THR A 78 -3.84 13.95 -6.81
C THR A 78 -2.66 13.73 -7.75
N PHE A 79 -1.74 12.81 -7.40
CA PHE A 79 -0.57 12.52 -8.23
C PHE A 79 -0.86 11.37 -9.19
N ALA A 80 -0.43 11.50 -10.45
CA ALA A 80 -0.42 10.38 -11.39
C ALA A 80 0.54 9.31 -10.86
N THR A 81 0.00 8.15 -10.51
CA THR A 81 0.76 7.09 -9.82
C THR A 81 1.26 6.09 -10.83
N PRO A 82 2.48 5.53 -10.69
CA PRO A 82 3.00 4.56 -11.67
C PRO A 82 2.04 3.38 -11.88
N GLY A 83 1.43 3.30 -13.06
CA GLY A 83 0.40 2.30 -13.43
C GLY A 83 -1.06 2.73 -13.20
N SER A 84 -1.33 4.01 -12.92
CA SER A 84 -2.69 4.57 -13.01
C SER A 84 -3.01 5.02 -14.44
N PRO A 85 -4.30 5.12 -14.81
CA PRO A 85 -4.69 5.61 -16.13
C PRO A 85 -4.11 7.01 -16.46
N GLU A 86 -3.98 7.87 -15.44
CA GLU A 86 -3.41 9.22 -15.58
C GLU A 86 -1.89 9.22 -15.82
N PHE A 87 -1.22 8.14 -15.44
CA PHE A 87 0.21 7.91 -15.69
C PHE A 87 0.45 7.39 -17.11
N ASP A 88 -0.43 6.53 -17.62
CA ASP A 88 -0.31 5.92 -18.95
C ASP A 88 -0.67 6.89 -20.09
N ASP A 89 -1.62 7.83 -19.89
CA ASP A 89 -2.01 8.81 -20.92
C ASP A 89 -0.93 9.87 -21.22
N ASN A 90 0.05 10.06 -20.33
CA ASN A 90 1.15 11.03 -20.53
C ASN A 90 2.42 10.43 -21.17
N TYR A 91 2.42 9.13 -21.52
CA TYR A 91 3.60 8.43 -22.06
C TYR A 91 3.43 7.94 -23.52
N VAL A 92 2.58 8.59 -24.32
CA VAL A 92 2.60 8.46 -25.79
C VAL A 92 2.68 9.83 -26.47
N GLN A 93 3.84 10.47 -26.37
CA GLN A 93 4.49 11.06 -27.55
C GLN A 93 5.97 11.29 -27.21
N GLY A 94 6.77 10.27 -27.49
CA GLY A 94 8.20 10.46 -27.69
C GLY A 94 8.39 11.53 -28.76
N SER A 95 9.08 12.58 -28.37
CA SER A 95 9.72 13.55 -29.23
C SER A 95 10.60 12.85 -30.26
N ASP A 96 10.12 12.79 -31.51
CA ASP A 96 10.95 12.63 -32.71
C ASP A 96 10.91 13.99 -33.44
N GLU A 97 11.88 14.85 -33.12
CA GLU A 97 12.42 15.89 -34.01
C GLU A 97 13.94 15.98 -33.82
#